data_AF-A0A963CIV7-F1
#
_entry.id   AF-A0A963CIV7-F1
#
_cell.length_a   1.000
_cell.length_b   1.000
_cell.length_c   1.000
_cell.angle_alpha   90.00
_cell.angle_beta   90.00
_cell.angle_gamma   90.00
#
_symmetry.space_group_name_H-M   'P 1'
#
loop_
_entity.id
_entity.type
_entity.pdbx_description
1 polymer ?
#
loop_
_entity_poly.entity_id
_entity_poly.type
_entity_poly.pdbx_seq_one_letter_code
_entity_poly.pdbx_strand_id
1 'polypeptide(L)'
;VLYLLLAFADKNPGITRVLLGDALVGEQERLHSRVEQFFARIETQFRQILREAVMREGEESRVDIDQGASLMLALVEGRMQRFLRTRFRVSPLAEWDGHWELIAPCLFPGAD
;
A
#
# COMPACT_ATOMS: atom_id res chain seq x y z
N VAL A 1 -2.18 7.23 4.93
CA VAL A 1 -2.92 6.33 4.00
C VAL A 1 -2.51 4.87 4.13
N LEU A 2 -1.21 4.54 4.11
CA LEU A 2 -0.73 3.15 4.23
C LEU A 2 -1.29 2.41 5.45
N TYR A 3 -1.13 2.99 6.66
CA TYR A 3 -1.69 2.43 7.88
C TYR A 3 -3.20 2.15 7.77
N LEU A 4 -3.97 3.08 7.20
CA LEU A 4 -5.41 2.92 7.03
C LEU A 4 -5.76 1.74 6.11
N LEU A 5 -5.03 1.57 5.00
CA LEU A 5 -5.23 0.43 4.10
C LEU A 5 -4.92 -0.90 4.79
N LEU A 6 -3.85 -0.96 5.56
CA LEU A 6 -3.45 -2.15 6.31
C LEU A 6 -4.41 -2.46 7.45
N ALA A 7 -4.85 -1.45 8.20
CA ALA A 7 -5.88 -1.58 9.23
C ALA A 7 -7.21 -2.06 8.63
N PHE A 8 -7.59 -1.53 7.47
CA PHE A 8 -8.77 -2.00 6.75
C PHE A 8 -8.65 -3.49 6.37
N ALA A 9 -7.49 -3.91 5.84
CA ALA A 9 -7.25 -5.31 5.53
C ALA A 9 -7.33 -6.21 6.77
N ASP A 10 -6.69 -5.79 7.87
CA ASP A 10 -6.71 -6.51 9.15
C ASP A 10 -8.14 -6.74 9.67
N LYS A 11 -9.01 -5.72 9.54
CA LYS A 11 -10.42 -5.81 9.94
C LYS A 11 -11.31 -6.54 8.95
N ASN A 12 -10.88 -6.73 7.69
CA ASN A 12 -11.71 -7.30 6.64
C ASN A 12 -11.00 -8.43 5.87
N PRO A 13 -10.66 -9.58 6.50
CA PRO A 13 -9.93 -10.68 5.85
C PRO A 13 -10.60 -11.18 4.57
N GLY A 14 -11.93 -11.24 4.56
CA GLY A 14 -12.71 -11.65 3.39
C GLY A 14 -12.53 -10.72 2.19
N ILE A 15 -12.55 -9.40 2.42
CA ILE A 15 -12.32 -8.39 1.37
C ILE A 15 -10.85 -8.42 0.94
N THR A 16 -9.91 -8.63 1.87
CA THR A 16 -8.49 -8.78 1.52
C THR A 16 -8.24 -9.93 0.54
N ARG A 17 -8.94 -11.08 0.68
CA ARG A 17 -8.84 -12.16 -0.31
C ARG A 17 -9.34 -11.76 -1.70
N VAL A 18 -10.40 -10.96 -1.77
CA VAL A 18 -10.93 -10.43 -3.03
C VAL A 18 -9.91 -9.49 -3.66
N LEU A 19 -9.36 -8.56 -2.87
CA LEU A 19 -8.34 -7.61 -3.32
C LEU A 19 -7.07 -8.33 -3.83
N LEU A 20 -6.69 -9.46 -3.24
CA LEU A 20 -5.51 -10.22 -3.64
C LEU A 20 -5.77 -11.27 -4.74
N GLY A 21 -7.00 -11.36 -5.25
CA GLY A 21 -7.37 -12.30 -6.30
C GLY A 21 -7.61 -13.75 -5.85
N ASP A 22 -7.36 -14.09 -4.58
CA ASP A 22 -7.55 -15.44 -4.02
C ASP A 22 -9.01 -15.91 -4.07
N ALA A 23 -9.95 -14.98 -3.88
CA ALA A 23 -11.38 -15.25 -3.93
C ALA A 23 -12.00 -15.08 -5.34
N LEU A 24 -11.19 -14.89 -6.39
CA LEU A 24 -11.69 -14.59 -7.74
C LEU A 24 -11.67 -15.80 -8.70
N VAL A 25 -11.31 -16.98 -8.23
CA VAL A 25 -11.30 -18.21 -9.05
C VAL A 25 -12.73 -18.55 -9.47
N GLY A 26 -13.03 -18.42 -10.77
CA GLY A 26 -14.36 -18.66 -11.33
C GLY A 26 -15.29 -17.44 -11.36
N GLU A 27 -14.80 -16.26 -10.96
CA GLU A 27 -15.55 -14.99 -11.00
C GLU A 27 -15.48 -14.31 -12.38
N GLN A 28 -16.36 -13.32 -12.60
CA GLN A 28 -16.39 -12.54 -13.84
C GLN A 28 -15.16 -11.63 -13.98
N GLU A 29 -14.66 -11.47 -15.21
CA GLU A 29 -13.57 -10.55 -15.61
C GLU A 29 -13.72 -9.13 -15.02
N ARG A 30 -14.97 -8.66 -14.90
CA ARG A 30 -15.29 -7.34 -14.35
C ARG A 30 -14.80 -7.14 -12.92
N LEU A 31 -14.74 -8.19 -12.10
CA LEU A 31 -14.28 -8.07 -10.72
C LEU A 31 -12.76 -7.87 -10.65
N HIS A 32 -12.01 -8.56 -11.51
CA HIS A 32 -10.57 -8.33 -11.68
C HIS A 32 -10.29 -6.89 -12.10
N SER A 33 -11.02 -6.36 -13.08
CA SER A 33 -10.88 -4.96 -13.50
C SER A 33 -11.18 -3.95 -12.39
N ARG A 34 -12.11 -4.26 -11.46
CA ARG A 34 -12.41 -3.38 -10.31
C ARG A 34 -11.28 -3.38 -9.29
N VAL A 35 -10.65 -4.53 -9.06
CA VAL A 35 -9.48 -4.64 -8.17
C VAL A 35 -8.29 -3.89 -8.75
N GLU A 36 -8.03 -4.05 -10.06
CA GLU A 36 -6.99 -3.31 -10.77
C GLU A 36 -7.21 -1.79 -10.66
N GLN A 37 -8.42 -1.32 -10.95
CA GLN A 37 -8.77 0.10 -10.80
C GLN A 37 -8.63 0.60 -9.36
N PHE A 38 -8.92 -0.24 -8.37
CA PHE A 38 -8.74 0.11 -6.96
C PHE A 38 -7.28 0.41 -6.66
N PHE A 39 -6.35 -0.49 -7.01
CA PHE A 39 -4.93 -0.28 -6.76
C PHE A 39 -4.34 0.85 -7.60
N ALA A 40 -4.76 1.01 -8.86
CA ALA A 40 -4.35 2.15 -9.69
C ALA A 40 -4.75 3.51 -9.07
N ARG A 41 -5.92 3.59 -8.42
CA ARG A 41 -6.35 4.79 -7.69
C ARG A 41 -5.53 5.01 -6.42
N ILE A 42 -5.20 3.96 -5.68
CA ILE A 42 -4.33 4.06 -4.51
C ILE A 42 -2.93 4.54 -4.90
N GLU A 43 -2.35 4.02 -5.97
CA GLU A 43 -1.05 4.45 -6.47
C GLU A 43 -1.06 5.92 -6.90
N THR A 44 -2.15 6.35 -7.57
CA THR A 44 -2.35 7.76 -7.92
C THR A 44 -2.39 8.65 -6.68
N GLN A 45 -3.04 8.19 -5.61
CA GLN A 45 -3.05 8.92 -4.34
C GLN A 45 -1.65 9.00 -3.70
N PHE A 46 -0.83 7.95 -3.81
CA PHE A 46 0.56 8.00 -3.34
C PHE A 46 1.40 8.99 -4.13
N ARG A 47 1.29 9.01 -5.47
CA ARG A 47 1.95 10.02 -6.30
C ARG A 47 1.58 11.44 -5.87
N GLN A 48 0.30 11.67 -5.58
CA GLN A 48 -0.16 12.98 -5.11
C GLN A 48 0.45 13.34 -3.75
N ILE A 49 0.46 12.41 -2.78
CA ILE A 49 1.05 12.64 -1.45
C ILE A 49 2.53 12.99 -1.55
N LEU A 50 3.30 12.29 -2.38
CA LEU A 50 4.72 12.56 -2.59
C LEU A 50 4.94 13.94 -3.23
N ARG A 51 4.15 14.30 -4.25
CA ARG A 51 4.20 15.64 -4.87
C ARG A 51 3.91 16.76 -3.86
N GLU A 52 2.90 16.57 -3.02
CA GLU A 52 2.52 17.55 -1.99
C GLU A 52 3.60 17.71 -0.93
N ALA A 53 4.30 16.63 -0.55
CA ALA A 53 5.41 16.68 0.40
C ALA A 53 6.57 17.53 -0.13
N VAL A 54 7.02 17.26 -1.36
CA VAL A 54 8.05 18.03 -2.08
C VAL A 54 7.68 19.52 -2.14
N MET A 55 6.43 19.83 -2.50
CA MET A 55 5.96 21.22 -2.58
C MET A 55 5.94 21.93 -1.22
N ARG A 56 5.66 21.21 -0.13
CA ARG A 56 5.54 21.78 1.22
C ARG A 56 6.90 22.07 1.84
N GLU A 57 7.86 21.18 1.63
CA GLU A 57 9.19 21.27 2.25
C GLU A 57 10.14 22.13 1.42
N GLY A 58 9.84 22.33 0.12
CA GLY A 58 10.69 23.12 -0.78
C GLY A 58 12.01 22.41 -1.12
N GLU A 59 12.14 21.14 -0.75
CA GLU A 59 13.27 20.28 -1.05
C GLU A 59 12.96 19.37 -2.24
N GLU A 60 14.01 18.95 -2.96
CA GLU A 60 13.88 17.94 -4.00
C GLU A 60 13.50 16.57 -3.39
N SER A 61 12.69 15.82 -4.13
CA SER A 61 12.33 14.45 -3.72
C SER A 61 13.57 13.57 -3.63
N ARG A 62 13.73 12.82 -2.53
CA ARG A 62 14.82 11.82 -2.37
C ARG A 62 14.72 10.67 -3.37
N VAL A 63 13.53 10.42 -3.91
CA VAL A 63 13.23 9.37 -4.88
C VAL A 63 12.34 9.93 -5.99
N ASP A 64 12.43 9.36 -7.20
CA ASP A 64 11.44 9.63 -8.24
C ASP A 64 10.01 9.34 -7.72
N ILE A 65 9.06 10.22 -8.02
CA ILE A 65 7.69 10.15 -7.47
C ILE A 65 7.00 8.83 -7.86
N ASP A 66 7.20 8.36 -9.09
CA ASP A 66 6.55 7.15 -9.58
C ASP A 66 7.20 5.92 -8.95
N GLN A 67 8.53 5.92 -8.77
CA GLN A 67 9.25 4.88 -8.02
C GLN A 67 8.80 4.83 -6.55
N GLY A 68 8.67 5.98 -5.89
CA GLY A 68 8.21 6.06 -4.49
C GLY A 68 6.77 5.56 -4.33
N ALA A 69 5.86 5.95 -5.22
CA ALA A 69 4.48 5.50 -5.20
C ALA A 69 4.36 3.99 -5.45
N SER A 70 5.12 3.46 -6.40
CA SER A 70 5.18 2.02 -6.69
C SER A 70 5.73 1.23 -5.49
N LEU A 71 6.76 1.73 -4.82
CA LEU A 71 7.31 1.12 -3.61
C LEU A 71 6.27 1.09 -2.46
N MET A 72 5.56 2.20 -2.25
CA MET A 72 4.48 2.29 -1.27
C MET A 72 3.36 1.28 -1.55
N LEU A 73 3.00 1.09 -2.82
CA LEU A 73 2.00 0.11 -3.24
C LEU A 73 2.48 -1.33 -2.99
N ALA A 74 3.70 -1.66 -3.44
CA ALA A 74 4.29 -2.97 -3.24
C ALA A 74 4.40 -3.34 -1.75
N LEU A 75 4.69 -2.36 -0.88
CA LEU A 75 4.73 -2.55 0.58
C LEU A 75 3.36 -2.98 1.13
N VAL A 76 2.28 -2.32 0.69
CA VAL A 76 0.91 -2.65 1.13
C VAL A 76 0.51 -4.04 0.65
N GLU A 77 0.71 -4.31 -0.64
CA GLU A 77 0.36 -5.60 -1.22
C GLU A 77 1.15 -6.75 -0.57
N GLY A 78 2.47 -6.59 -0.39
CA GLY A 78 3.31 -7.60 0.26
C GLY A 78 2.86 -7.91 1.69
N ARG A 79 2.42 -6.91 2.45
CA ARG A 79 1.87 -7.09 3.80
C ARG A 79 0.52 -7.79 3.78
N MET A 80 -0.38 -7.40 2.88
CA MET A 80 -1.67 -8.08 2.70
C MET A 80 -1.46 -9.54 2.27
N GLN A 81 -0.49 -9.82 1.38
CA GLN A 81 -0.13 -11.16 0.96
C GLN A 81 0.44 -12.00 2.11
N ARG A 82 1.29 -11.43 2.98
CA ARG A 82 1.76 -12.13 4.20
C ARG A 82 0.59 -12.45 5.14
N PHE A 83 -0.34 -11.52 5.33
CA PHE A 83 -1.55 -11.73 6.12
C PHE A 83 -2.39 -12.89 5.56
N LEU A 84 -2.63 -12.91 4.25
CA LEU A 84 -3.33 -14.00 3.58
C LEU A 84 -2.58 -15.35 3.70
N ARG A 85 -1.29 -15.38 3.35
CA ARG A 85 -0.45 -16.60 3.36
C ARG A 85 -0.36 -17.24 4.74
N THR A 86 -0.40 -16.43 5.81
CA THR A 86 -0.41 -16.92 7.20
C THR A 86 -1.80 -17.32 7.70
N ARG A 87 -2.82 -17.31 6.82
CA ARG A 87 -4.23 -17.53 7.15
C ARG A 87 -4.70 -16.58 8.25
N PHE A 88 -4.36 -15.31 8.08
CA PHE A 88 -4.74 -14.21 8.96
C PHE A 88 -4.17 -14.25 10.38
N ARG A 89 -3.16 -15.10 10.63
CA ARG A 89 -2.51 -15.20 11.95
C ARG A 89 -1.56 -14.04 12.23
N VAL A 90 -0.93 -13.50 11.20
CA VAL A 90 0.00 -12.38 11.33
C VAL A 90 -0.62 -11.15 10.71
N SER A 91 -1.02 -10.20 11.56
CA SER A 91 -1.62 -8.93 11.13
C SER A 91 -0.76 -8.23 10.06
N PRO A 92 -1.36 -7.58 9.04
CA PRO A 92 -0.61 -6.76 8.08
C PRO A 92 0.04 -5.53 8.74
N LEU A 93 -0.38 -5.17 9.96
CA LEU A 93 0.21 -4.13 10.81
C LEU A 93 1.31 -4.64 11.75
N ALA A 94 1.66 -5.93 11.70
CA ALA A 94 2.75 -6.46 12.51
C ALA A 94 4.04 -5.66 12.26
N GLU A 95 4.63 -5.17 13.37
CA GLU A 95 5.86 -4.36 13.38
C GLU A 95 5.76 -3.11 12.49
N TRP A 96 4.57 -2.50 12.35
CA TRP A 96 4.36 -1.38 11.44
C TRP A 96 5.28 -0.19 11.75
N ASP A 97 5.34 0.24 13.00
CA ASP A 97 6.06 1.46 13.39
C ASP A 97 7.55 1.37 13.03
N GLY A 98 8.24 0.29 13.45
CA GLY A 98 9.66 0.10 13.13
C GLY A 98 9.94 -0.05 11.63
N HIS A 99 9.06 -0.69 10.86
CA HIS A 99 9.23 -0.74 9.41
C HIS A 99 8.97 0.61 8.74
N TRP A 100 8.05 1.41 9.29
CA TRP A 100 7.77 2.74 8.76
C TRP A 100 8.92 3.69 9.03
N GLU A 101 9.52 3.63 10.23
CA GLU A 101 10.74 4.38 10.59
C GLU A 101 11.91 4.09 9.62
N LEU A 102 12.02 2.87 9.09
CA LEU A 102 13.06 2.52 8.12
C LEU A 102 12.77 3.02 6.69
N ILE A 103 11.49 3.10 6.29
CA ILE A 103 11.09 3.36 4.90
C ILE A 103 10.76 4.84 4.67
N ALA A 104 10.15 5.51 5.66
CA ALA A 104 9.74 6.91 5.53
C ALA A 104 10.89 7.85 5.13
N PRO A 105 12.12 7.73 5.70
CA PRO A 105 13.26 8.56 5.31
C PRO A 105 13.70 8.39 3.85
N CYS A 106 13.37 7.27 3.22
CA CYS A 106 13.66 7.03 1.80
C CYS A 106 12.61 7.66 0.87
N LEU A 107 11.39 7.88 1.37
CA LEU A 107 10.25 8.35 0.59
C LEU A 107 10.03 9.86 0.70
N PHE A 108 10.28 10.43 1.87
CA PHE A 108 10.01 11.84 2.15
C PHE A 108 11.31 12.59 2.44
N PRO A 109 11.44 13.84 1.93
CA PRO A 109 12.44 14.76 2.46
C PRO A 109 12.18 15.04 3.95
N GLY A 110 13.19 15.54 4.67
CA GLY A 110 13.06 15.94 6.08
C GLY A 110 12.63 14.89 7.12
N ALA A 111 12.55 13.60 6.79
CA ALA A 111 12.04 12.54 7.68
C ALA A 111 13.10 11.91 8.62
N ASP A 112 14.19 12.64 8.92
CA ASP A 112 15.24 12.25 9.86
C ASP A 112 14.95 12.77 11.29
#